data_AF-A0A166R6I7-F1
#
_entry.id   AF-A0A166R6I7-F1
#
_cell.length_a   1.000
_cell.length_b   1.000
_cell.length_c   1.000
_cell.angle_alpha   90.00
_cell.angle_beta   90.00
_cell.angle_gamma   90.00
#
_symmetry.space_group_name_H-M   'P 1'
#
loop_
_entity.id
_entity.type
_entity.pdbx_description
1 polymer ?
#
loop_
_entity_poly.entity_id
_entity_poly.type
_entity_poly.pdbx_seq_one_letter_code
_entity_poly.pdbx_strand_id
1 'polypeptide(L)'
;MASPVQQAGLDGQSREGMIAESIKKNEEVQCLYPHIDFKGEVIEPTINLTFDIQEHVDEANQRRYNTLIAEMLERTAEPDLAERLLWEARECLADYPNIVAQFDAIFIGQRSASNVIRELHECMMMKKGVERRMSQQVDAGTNGNGQ
;
A
#
# COMPACT_ATOMS: atom_id res chain seq x y z
N MET A 1 -6.44 -27.27 -21.19
CA MET A 1 -5.92 -25.90 -21.00
C MET A 1 -6.98 -25.10 -20.28
N ALA A 2 -6.68 -24.64 -19.07
CA ALA A 2 -7.31 -23.51 -18.40
C ALA A 2 -6.47 -23.25 -17.15
N SER A 3 -5.57 -22.26 -17.21
CA SER A 3 -4.96 -21.71 -16.00
C SER A 3 -5.98 -20.77 -15.38
N PRO A 4 -6.34 -20.89 -14.09
CA PRO A 4 -7.10 -19.85 -13.43
C PRO A 4 -6.17 -18.64 -13.26
N VAL A 5 -6.48 -17.55 -13.95
CA VAL A 5 -5.96 -16.23 -13.61
C VAL A 5 -6.41 -15.95 -12.19
N GLN A 6 -5.47 -16.04 -11.25
CA GLN A 6 -5.66 -15.58 -9.88
C GLN A 6 -5.76 -14.06 -9.95
N GLN A 7 -6.95 -13.55 -10.27
CA GLN A 7 -7.37 -12.24 -9.81
C GLN A 7 -7.43 -12.37 -8.29
N ALA A 8 -6.39 -11.90 -7.60
CA ALA A 8 -6.42 -11.65 -6.17
C ALA A 8 -7.38 -10.48 -5.93
N GLY A 9 -8.68 -10.70 -6.16
CA GLY A 9 -9.75 -9.90 -5.60
C GLY A 9 -9.79 -10.22 -4.11
N LEU A 10 -10.02 -9.19 -3.30
CA LEU A 10 -10.11 -9.26 -1.85
C LEU A 10 -11.00 -10.47 -1.48
N ASP A 11 -10.39 -11.55 -0.98
CA ASP A 11 -11.03 -12.85 -0.76
C ASP A 11 -12.15 -12.74 0.29
N GLY A 12 -13.33 -12.26 -0.11
CA GLY A 12 -14.52 -12.13 0.74
C GLY A 12 -14.38 -11.21 1.96
N GLN A 13 -13.28 -10.46 2.11
CA GLN A 13 -13.10 -9.54 3.23
C GLN A 13 -13.94 -8.28 3.03
N SER A 14 -14.69 -7.89 4.07
CA SER A 14 -15.38 -6.60 4.08
C SER A 14 -14.38 -5.46 4.28
N ARG A 15 -14.77 -4.27 3.82
CA ARG A 15 -14.03 -3.01 3.99
C ARG A 15 -13.63 -2.79 5.45
N GLU A 16 -14.57 -2.97 6.37
CA GLU A 16 -14.37 -2.82 7.81
C GLU A 16 -13.43 -3.88 8.38
N GLY A 17 -13.53 -5.12 7.89
CA GLY A 17 -12.64 -6.22 8.29
C GLY A 17 -11.19 -5.92 7.94
N MET A 18 -10.95 -5.40 6.74
CA MET A 18 -9.62 -5.05 6.25
C MET A 18 -9.02 -3.83 6.96
N ILE A 19 -9.86 -2.84 7.28
CA ILE A 19 -9.46 -1.70 8.11
C ILE A 19 -9.04 -2.19 9.49
N ALA A 20 -9.86 -3.00 10.15
CA ALA A 20 -9.57 -3.52 11.48
C ALA A 20 -8.28 -4.35 11.52
N GLU A 21 -8.08 -5.22 10.53
CA GLU A 21 -6.86 -6.02 10.41
C GLU A 21 -5.62 -5.13 10.17
N SER A 22 -5.75 -4.14 9.30
CA SER A 22 -4.64 -3.21 8.99
C SER A 22 -4.28 -2.34 10.20
N ILE A 23 -5.25 -1.86 10.97
CA ILE A 23 -5.00 -1.14 12.23
C ILE A 23 -4.19 -2.03 13.18
N LYS A 24 -4.66 -3.26 13.39
CA LYS A 24 -3.99 -4.21 14.29
C LYS A 24 -2.54 -4.51 13.86
N LYS A 25 -2.31 -4.70 12.56
CA LYS A 25 -0.97 -4.93 11.99
C LYS A 25 -0.02 -3.73 12.13
N ASN A 26 -0.56 -2.52 12.31
CA ASN A 26 0.21 -1.28 12.38
C ASN A 26 0.16 -0.61 13.77
N GLU A 27 -0.33 -1.29 14.81
CA GLU A 27 -0.35 -0.74 16.19
C GLU A 27 1.03 -0.28 16.66
N GLU A 28 2.10 -1.02 16.33
CA GLU A 28 3.47 -0.65 16.67
C GLU A 28 3.91 0.63 15.95
N VAL A 29 3.50 0.81 14.69
CA VAL A 29 3.79 2.03 13.91
C VAL A 29 3.05 3.22 14.52
N GLN A 30 1.79 3.07 14.90
CA GLN A 30 1.01 4.11 15.59
C GLN A 30 1.63 4.49 16.94
N CYS A 31 2.18 3.53 17.69
CA CYS A 31 2.90 3.78 18.93
C CYS A 31 4.19 4.57 18.71
N LEU A 32 4.90 4.34 17.61
CA LEU A 32 6.13 5.06 17.25
C LEU A 32 5.85 6.49 16.78
N TYR A 33 4.68 6.74 16.18
CA TYR A 33 4.27 8.03 15.66
C TYR A 33 2.90 8.48 16.23
N PRO A 34 2.78 8.72 17.54
CA PRO A 34 1.50 8.97 18.21
C PRO A 34 0.83 10.30 17.83
N HIS A 35 1.55 11.18 17.12
CA HIS A 35 1.07 12.47 16.64
C HIS A 35 0.44 12.39 15.24
N ILE A 36 0.55 11.24 14.57
CA ILE A 36 -0.04 11.00 13.25
C ILE A 36 -1.30 10.16 13.46
N ASP A 37 -2.43 10.58 12.88
CA ASP A 37 -3.63 9.73 12.83
C ASP A 37 -3.48 8.70 11.71
N PHE A 38 -2.70 7.65 11.96
CA PHE A 38 -2.40 6.64 10.95
C PHE A 38 -3.66 5.89 10.49
N LYS A 39 -4.65 5.77 11.39
CA LYS A 39 -5.93 5.17 11.06
C LYS A 39 -6.71 6.02 10.06
N GLY A 40 -7.04 7.26 10.44
CA GLY A 40 -7.93 8.13 9.68
C GLY A 40 -7.27 8.78 8.47
N GLU A 41 -5.97 9.04 8.52
CA GLU A 41 -5.25 9.72 7.43
C GLU A 41 -4.59 8.76 6.44
N VAL A 42 -4.35 7.49 6.81
CA VAL A 42 -3.62 6.54 5.96
C VAL A 42 -4.41 5.26 5.69
N ILE A 43 -4.79 4.52 6.72
CA ILE A 43 -5.39 3.18 6.56
C ILE A 43 -6.79 3.27 5.93
N GLU A 44 -7.69 4.03 6.53
CA GLU A 44 -9.08 4.10 6.05
C GLU A 44 -9.17 4.67 4.62
N PRO A 45 -8.51 5.80 4.28
CA PRO A 45 -8.55 6.33 2.92
C PRO A 45 -8.01 5.35 1.87
N THR A 46 -6.90 4.68 2.16
CA THR A 46 -6.28 3.74 1.21
C THR A 46 -7.15 2.51 0.96
N ILE A 47 -7.75 1.96 2.01
CA ILE A 47 -8.64 0.80 1.88
C ILE A 47 -9.93 1.20 1.16
N ASN A 48 -10.52 2.35 1.51
CA ASN A 48 -11.70 2.87 0.83
C ASN A 48 -11.46 3.05 -0.67
N LEU A 49 -10.35 3.68 -1.04
CA LEU A 49 -9.97 3.83 -2.45
C LEU A 49 -9.85 2.48 -3.16
N THR A 50 -9.25 1.48 -2.51
CA THR A 50 -9.08 0.14 -3.09
C THR A 50 -10.43 -0.52 -3.39
N PHE A 51 -11.37 -0.46 -2.45
CA PHE A 51 -12.72 -0.99 -2.65
C PHE A 51 -13.50 -0.19 -3.71
N ASP A 52 -13.46 1.13 -3.66
CA ASP A 52 -14.16 1.99 -4.62
C ASP A 52 -13.66 1.76 -6.05
N ILE A 53 -12.35 1.52 -6.24
CA ILE A 53 -11.79 1.12 -7.53
C ILE A 53 -12.37 -0.22 -7.97
N GLN A 54 -12.42 -1.23 -7.09
CA GLN A 54 -12.95 -2.55 -7.43
C GLN A 54 -14.46 -2.54 -7.74
N GLU A 55 -15.24 -1.71 -7.06
CA GLU A 55 -16.69 -1.63 -7.19
C GLU A 55 -17.13 -0.81 -8.42
N HIS A 56 -16.34 0.17 -8.85
CA HIS A 56 -16.81 1.18 -9.80
C HIS A 56 -15.97 1.33 -11.06
N VAL A 57 -14.68 0.99 -11.04
CA VAL A 57 -13.81 1.09 -12.23
C VAL A 57 -13.98 -0.14 -13.10
N ASP A 58 -13.86 -0.02 -14.42
CA ASP A 58 -13.90 -1.20 -15.30
C ASP A 58 -12.67 -2.10 -15.11
N GLU A 59 -12.82 -3.39 -15.42
CA GLU A 59 -11.78 -4.39 -15.17
C GLU A 59 -10.45 -4.07 -15.88
N ALA A 60 -10.48 -3.46 -17.07
CA ALA A 60 -9.27 -3.14 -17.82
C ALA A 60 -8.48 -2.03 -17.12
N ASN A 61 -9.16 -0.98 -16.68
CA ASN A 61 -8.55 0.11 -15.93
C ASN A 61 -8.13 -0.32 -14.52
N GLN A 62 -8.91 -1.18 -13.83
CA GLN A 62 -8.50 -1.76 -12.55
C GLN A 62 -7.18 -2.54 -12.69
N ARG A 63 -7.09 -3.42 -13.69
CA ARG A 63 -5.88 -4.23 -13.93
C ARG A 63 -4.67 -3.34 -14.19
N ARG A 64 -4.83 -2.33 -15.05
CA ARG A 64 -3.76 -1.39 -15.39
C ARG A 64 -3.32 -0.58 -14.18
N TYR A 65 -4.27 -0.04 -13.41
CA TYR A 65 -4.01 0.67 -12.16
C TYR A 65 -3.18 -0.19 -11.20
N ASN A 66 -3.63 -1.43 -10.93
CA ASN A 66 -2.96 -2.33 -10.00
C ASN A 66 -1.53 -2.68 -10.46
N THR A 67 -1.31 -2.89 -11.76
CA THR A 67 0.04 -3.12 -12.30
C THR A 67 0.95 -1.91 -12.10
N LEU A 68 0.46 -0.70 -12.40
CA LEU A 68 1.23 0.54 -12.26
C LEU A 68 1.58 0.85 -10.80
N ILE A 69 0.64 0.66 -9.88
CA ILE A 69 0.90 0.82 -8.44
C ILE A 69 1.92 -0.20 -7.96
N ALA A 70 1.81 -1.48 -8.35
CA ALA A 70 2.78 -2.50 -7.97
C ALA A 70 4.19 -2.17 -8.47
N GLU A 71 4.32 -1.74 -9.73
CA GLU A 71 5.61 -1.32 -10.30
C GLU A 71 6.17 -0.08 -9.59
N MET A 72 5.32 0.91 -9.27
CA MET A 72 5.70 2.10 -8.51
C MET A 72 6.29 1.72 -7.14
N LEU A 73 5.65 0.78 -6.43
CA LEU A 73 6.13 0.28 -5.14
C LEU A 73 7.49 -0.43 -5.26
N GLU A 74 7.71 -1.21 -6.31
CA GLU A 74 9.01 -1.84 -6.57
C GLU A 74 10.11 -0.84 -6.93
N ARG A 75 9.73 0.30 -7.52
CA ARG A 75 10.62 1.33 -8.07
C ARG A 75 10.76 2.59 -7.21
N THR A 76 10.34 2.56 -5.94
CA THR A 76 10.46 3.73 -5.03
C THR A 76 11.90 4.25 -4.82
N ALA A 77 12.93 3.44 -5.14
CA ALA A 77 14.33 3.88 -5.15
C ALA A 77 14.66 4.84 -6.32
N GLU A 78 13.77 4.95 -7.31
CA GLU A 78 13.87 5.79 -8.50
C GLU A 78 12.70 6.79 -8.50
N PRO A 79 12.79 7.92 -7.75
CA PRO A 79 11.64 8.79 -7.49
C PRO A 79 10.94 9.33 -8.73
N ASP A 80 11.70 9.74 -9.76
CA ASP A 80 11.14 10.26 -11.02
C ASP A 80 10.39 9.19 -11.82
N LEU A 81 10.78 7.92 -11.68
CA LEU A 81 10.08 6.81 -12.32
C LEU A 81 8.82 6.44 -11.53
N ALA A 82 8.95 6.32 -10.21
CA ALA A 82 7.82 6.05 -9.32
C ALA A 82 6.73 7.15 -9.45
N GLU A 83 7.13 8.42 -9.59
CA GLU A 83 6.19 9.52 -9.77
C GLU A 83 5.45 9.43 -11.10
N ARG A 84 6.15 9.12 -12.19
CA ARG A 84 5.51 8.88 -13.49
C ARG A 84 4.51 7.72 -13.42
N LEU A 85 4.88 6.61 -12.80
CA LEU A 85 3.99 5.46 -12.63
C LEU A 85 2.75 5.81 -11.79
N LEU A 86 2.90 6.63 -10.75
CA LEU A 86 1.78 7.13 -9.93
C LEU A 86 0.82 8.01 -10.75
N TRP A 87 1.35 8.90 -11.58
CA TRP A 87 0.54 9.72 -12.49
C TRP A 87 -0.17 8.87 -13.55
N GLU A 88 0.51 7.88 -14.14
CA GLU A 88 -0.12 6.95 -15.08
C GLU A 88 -1.23 6.10 -14.41
N ALA A 89 -1.06 5.73 -13.14
CA ALA A 89 -2.09 5.04 -12.38
C ALA A 89 -3.31 5.94 -12.21
N ARG A 90 -3.11 7.22 -11.88
CA ARG A 90 -4.18 8.22 -11.79
C ARG A 90 -4.96 8.36 -13.10
N GLU A 91 -4.27 8.34 -14.25
CA GLU A 91 -4.94 8.45 -15.57
C GLU A 91 -5.88 7.27 -15.87
N CYS A 92 -5.64 6.08 -15.28
CA CYS A 92 -6.58 4.95 -15.37
C CYS A 92 -7.93 5.25 -14.70
N LEU A 93 -7.97 6.26 -13.82
CA LEU A 93 -9.14 6.65 -13.05
C LEU A 93 -9.84 7.88 -13.65
N ALA A 94 -9.33 8.49 -14.73
CA ALA A 94 -9.76 9.81 -15.22
C ALA A 94 -11.28 9.94 -15.47
N ASP A 95 -11.95 8.86 -15.89
CA ASP A 95 -13.40 8.83 -16.13
C ASP A 95 -14.24 8.64 -14.83
N TYR A 96 -13.59 8.53 -13.68
CA TYR A 96 -14.17 8.25 -12.37
C TYR A 96 -13.87 9.40 -11.39
N PRO A 97 -14.54 10.56 -11.52
CA PRO A 97 -14.15 11.79 -10.83
C PRO A 97 -14.13 11.68 -9.30
N ASN A 98 -15.05 10.91 -8.71
CA ASN A 98 -15.08 10.69 -7.25
C ASN A 98 -13.88 9.87 -6.77
N ILE A 99 -13.41 8.92 -7.58
CA ILE A 99 -12.27 8.06 -7.26
C ILE A 99 -10.96 8.83 -7.46
N VAL A 100 -10.87 9.64 -8.52
CA VAL A 100 -9.76 10.56 -8.75
C VAL A 100 -9.62 11.55 -7.59
N ALA A 101 -10.72 12.12 -7.09
CA ALA A 101 -10.67 13.03 -5.96
C ALA A 101 -10.14 12.35 -4.68
N GLN A 102 -10.50 11.09 -4.44
CA GLN A 102 -9.95 10.30 -3.33
C GLN A 102 -8.47 10.02 -3.53
N PHE A 103 -8.07 9.59 -4.72
CA PHE A 103 -6.68 9.37 -5.08
C PHE A 103 -5.83 10.63 -4.85
N ASP A 104 -6.30 11.77 -5.35
CA ASP A 104 -5.61 13.05 -5.21
C ASP A 104 -5.51 13.48 -3.75
N ALA A 105 -6.56 13.27 -2.95
CA ALA A 105 -6.52 13.56 -1.51
C ALA A 105 -5.46 12.73 -0.77
N ILE A 106 -5.23 11.48 -1.19
CA ILE A 106 -4.27 10.56 -0.57
C ILE A 106 -2.84 10.87 -1.02
N PHE A 107 -2.63 11.06 -2.32
CA PHE A 107 -1.28 11.06 -2.91
C PHE A 107 -0.78 12.44 -3.38
N ILE A 108 -1.68 13.37 -3.69
CA ILE A 108 -1.37 14.63 -4.41
C ILE A 108 -1.84 15.88 -3.64
N GLY A 109 -2.34 15.72 -2.41
CA GLY A 109 -2.90 16.81 -1.60
C GLY A 109 -1.88 17.91 -1.21
N GLN A 110 -1.64 18.13 0.08
CA GLN A 110 -0.72 19.19 0.54
C GLN A 110 0.77 18.90 0.25
N ARG A 111 1.10 17.69 -0.21
CA ARG A 111 2.46 17.21 -0.42
C ARG A 111 2.67 16.93 -1.91
N SER A 112 3.86 17.23 -2.44
CA SER A 112 4.21 16.79 -3.79
C SER A 112 4.31 15.26 -3.84
N ALA A 113 3.93 14.67 -4.98
CA ALA A 113 4.05 13.22 -5.20
C ALA A 113 5.48 12.71 -4.95
N SER A 114 6.49 13.47 -5.37
CA SER A 114 7.90 13.21 -5.07
C SER A 114 8.22 13.05 -3.57
N ASN A 115 7.64 13.90 -2.71
CA ASN A 115 7.84 13.79 -1.25
C ASN A 115 7.17 12.53 -0.70
N VAL A 116 5.97 12.20 -1.17
CA VAL A 116 5.24 10.98 -0.76
C VAL A 116 6.04 9.72 -1.15
N ILE A 117 6.61 9.69 -2.35
CA ILE A 117 7.43 8.56 -2.82
C ILE A 117 8.71 8.41 -2.01
N ARG A 118 9.38 9.51 -1.66
CA ARG A 118 10.57 9.46 -0.81
C ARG A 118 10.25 8.92 0.58
N GLU A 119 9.19 9.42 1.21
CA GLU A 119 8.74 8.94 2.53
C GLU A 119 8.35 7.46 2.48
N LEU A 120 7.68 7.02 1.41
CA LEU A 120 7.35 5.61 1.20
C LEU A 120 8.60 4.74 1.05
N HIS A 121 9.61 5.21 0.31
CA HIS A 121 10.88 4.51 0.17
C HIS A 121 11.57 4.32 1.53
N GLU A 122 11.64 5.39 2.33
CA GLU A 122 12.21 5.36 3.68
C GLU A 122 11.46 4.38 4.59
N CYS A 123 10.12 4.40 4.57
CA CYS A 123 9.28 3.45 5.30
C CYS A 123 9.52 1.99 4.88
N MET A 124 9.64 1.71 3.58
CA MET A 124 9.91 0.36 3.10
C MET A 124 11.30 -0.14 3.48
N MET A 125 12.30 0.74 3.50
CA MET A 125 13.65 0.40 3.96
C MET A 125 13.68 0.14 5.47
N MET A 126 12.94 0.91 6.26
CA MET A 126 12.77 0.65 7.70
C MET A 126 12.07 -0.68 7.96
N LYS A 127 10.97 -0.98 7.26
CA LYS A 127 10.23 -2.24 7.39
C LYS A 127 11.12 -3.45 7.05
N LYS A 128 11.83 -3.42 5.91
CA LYS A 128 12.82 -4.46 5.55
C LYS A 128 13.91 -4.62 6.61
N GLY A 129 14.36 -3.51 7.20
CA GLY A 129 15.34 -3.53 8.29
C GLY A 129 14.80 -4.11 9.60
N VAL A 130 13.51 -3.92 9.92
CA VAL A 130 12.85 -4.53 11.08
C VAL A 130 12.60 -6.02 10.83
N GLU A 131 12.07 -6.40 9.67
CA GLU A 131 11.84 -7.81 9.29
C GLU A 131 13.14 -8.61 9.34
N ARG A 132 14.23 -8.08 8.78
CA ARG A 132 15.55 -8.72 8.84
C ARG A 132 16.04 -8.92 10.28
N ARG A 133 15.81 -7.95 11.17
CA ARG A 133 16.21 -8.05 12.59
C ARG A 133 15.38 -9.11 13.32
N MET A 134 14.08 -9.19 13.07
CA MET A 134 13.23 -10.23 13.64
C MET A 134 13.63 -11.62 13.12
N SER A 135 13.89 -11.80 11.82
CA SER A 135 14.38 -13.09 11.29
C SER A 135 15.70 -13.52 11.93
N GLN A 136 16.64 -12.60 12.14
CA GLN A 136 17.92 -12.90 12.81
C GLN A 136 17.75 -13.23 14.30
N GLN A 137 16.74 -12.66 14.96
CA GLN A 137 16.44 -12.93 16.36
C GLN A 137 15.77 -14.30 16.56
N VAL A 138 14.99 -14.77 15.57
CA VAL A 138 14.40 -16.12 15.57
C VAL A 138 15.46 -17.20 15.33
N ASP A 139 16.45 -16.94 14.45
CA ASP A 139 17.58 -17.86 14.24
C ASP A 139 18.51 -17.95 15.48
N ALA A 140 18.71 -16.85 16.20
CA ALA A 140 19.53 -16.84 17.42
C ALA A 140 18.86 -17.53 18.63
N GLY A 141 17.52 -17.70 18.62
CA GLY A 141 16.77 -18.36 19.69
C GLY A 141 16.71 -19.89 19.61
N THR A 142 17.15 -20.49 18.51
CA THR A 142 16.97 -21.94 18.26
C THR A 142 18.25 -22.76 18.47
N ASN A 143 19.40 -22.13 18.75
CA ASN A 143 20.71 -22.80 18.92
C ASN A 143 21.21 -22.80 20.37
N GLY A 144 20.37 -23.22 21.32
CA GLY A 144 20.74 -23.22 22.73
C GLY A 144 19.93 -24.17 23.60
N ASN A 145 19.73 -25.43 23.19
CA ASN A 145 19.44 -26.47 24.17
C ASN A 145 19.86 -27.85 23.62
N GLY A 146 21.09 -28.23 23.95
CA GLY A 146 21.69 -29.48 23.53
C GLY A 146 23.00 -29.72 24.28
N GLN A 147 22.92 -29.79 25.60
CA GLN A 147 23.90 -30.49 26.43
C GLN A 147 23.16 -31.38 27.42
#